data_AF-A0A4Q3S6G3-F1
#
_entry.id   AF-A0A4Q3S6G3-F1
#
_cell.length_a   1.000
_cell.length_b   1.000
_cell.length_c   1.000
_cell.angle_alpha   90.00
_cell.angle_beta   90.00
_cell.angle_gamma   90.00
#
_symmetry.space_group_name_H-M   'P 1'
#
loop_
_entity.id
_entity.type
_entity.pdbx_description
1 polymer ?
#
loop_
_entity_poly.entity_id
_entity_poly.type
_entity_poly.pdbx_seq_one_letter_code
_entity_poly.pdbx_strand_id
1 'polypeptide(L)'
;MSDLENDIKMMIIDVLNLEDVGPEDIDPQENLFGDSGLALDSIDALEIGVGVQKKYGIKINAEDKSTRAHFQSVRSLAEFVAAQQQAA
;
A
#
# COMPACT_ATOMS: atom_id res chain seq x y z
N MET A 1 -3.29 -5.57 14.41
CA MET A 1 -2.38 -5.22 13.30
C MET A 1 -1.55 -6.44 13.01
N SER A 2 -1.55 -6.91 11.77
CA SER A 2 -0.53 -7.86 11.34
C SER A 2 0.82 -7.13 11.21
N ASP A 3 1.94 -7.82 11.42
CA ASP A 3 3.26 -7.21 11.25
C ASP A 3 3.45 -6.64 9.84
N LEU A 4 2.83 -7.28 8.84
CA LEU A 4 2.85 -6.87 7.45
C LEU A 4 2.02 -5.58 7.19
N GLU A 5 0.86 -5.43 7.83
CA GLU A 5 0.07 -4.19 7.75
C GLU A 5 0.90 -2.99 8.27
N ASN A 6 1.60 -3.15 9.40
CA ASN A 6 2.47 -2.11 9.94
C ASN A 6 3.67 -1.82 9.04
N ASP A 7 4.30 -2.86 8.48
CA ASP A 7 5.44 -2.70 7.59
C ASP A 7 5.07 -2.00 6.27
N ILE A 8 3.85 -2.22 5.77
CA ILE A 8 3.28 -1.54 4.62
C ILE A 8 2.96 -0.08 4.95
N LYS A 9 2.36 0.20 6.11
CA LYS A 9 2.11 1.58 6.55
C LYS A 9 3.39 2.40 6.62
N MET A 10 4.42 1.85 7.25
CA MET A 10 5.73 2.50 7.32
C MET A 10 6.33 2.72 5.93
N MET A 11 6.17 1.76 5.01
CA MET A 11 6.60 1.95 3.62
C MET A 11 5.82 3.09 2.94
N ILE A 12 4.50 3.15 3.09
CA ILE A 12 3.69 4.21 2.47
C ILE A 12 4.15 5.58 2.97
N ILE A 13 4.37 5.73 4.28
CA ILE A 13 4.86 6.98 4.89
C ILE A 13 6.22 7.38 4.32
N ASP A 14 7.15 6.43 4.21
CA ASP A 14 8.50 6.67 3.66
C ASP A 14 8.47 7.03 2.17
N VAL A 15 7.72 6.26 1.37
CA VAL A 15 7.61 6.44 -0.08
C VAL A 15 6.97 7.78 -0.45
N LEU A 16 5.93 8.18 0.29
CA LEU A 16 5.20 9.41 0.04
C LEU A 16 5.72 10.60 0.86
N ASN A 17 6.78 10.39 1.66
CA ASN A 17 7.39 11.38 2.55
C ASN A 17 6.34 12.12 3.43
N LEU A 18 5.47 11.36 4.09
CA LEU A 18 4.43 11.90 4.96
C LEU A 18 5.01 12.26 6.34
N GLU A 19 5.41 13.52 6.52
CA GLU A 19 6.14 13.97 7.72
C GLU A 19 5.28 14.02 9.00
N ASP A 20 3.97 14.21 8.86
CA ASP A 20 3.02 14.36 9.98
C ASP A 20 2.07 13.15 10.14
N VAL A 21 2.34 12.03 9.48
CA VAL A 21 1.49 10.83 9.50
C VAL A 21 2.26 9.65 10.08
N GLY A 22 1.77 9.11 11.20
CA GLY A 22 2.26 7.88 11.80
C GLY A 22 1.54 6.63 11.28
N PRO A 23 2.10 5.43 11.48
CA PRO A 23 1.43 4.18 11.12
C PRO A 23 0.15 3.95 11.94
N GLU A 24 0.04 4.51 13.14
CA GLU A 24 -1.21 4.54 13.92
C GLU A 24 -2.32 5.39 13.30
N ASP A 25 -1.99 6.43 12.52
CA ASP A 25 -2.96 7.36 11.94
C ASP A 25 -3.62 6.79 10.67
N ILE A 26 -3.04 5.76 10.09
CA ILE A 26 -3.56 5.11 8.87
C ILE A 26 -4.49 3.96 9.28
N ASP A 27 -5.80 4.06 9.04
CA ASP A 27 -6.69 2.90 9.24
C ASP A 27 -6.43 1.86 8.12
N PRO A 28 -6.09 0.60 8.46
CA PRO A 28 -5.79 -0.38 7.44
C PRO A 28 -6.98 -0.80 6.57
N GLN A 29 -8.21 -0.50 6.96
CA GLN A 29 -9.43 -0.78 6.19
C GLN A 29 -9.93 0.43 5.41
N GLU A 30 -9.43 1.62 5.71
CA GLU A 30 -9.83 2.83 5.02
C GLU A 30 -9.27 2.87 3.60
N ASN A 31 -10.03 3.53 2.72
CA ASN A 31 -9.59 3.73 1.35
C ASN A 31 -8.42 4.73 1.33
N LEU A 32 -7.30 4.34 0.74
CA LEU A 32 -6.13 5.18 0.61
C LEU A 32 -6.30 6.24 -0.49
N PHE A 33 -7.14 6.00 -1.50
CA PHE A 33 -7.33 6.91 -2.64
C PHE A 33 -8.67 7.65 -2.56
N GLY A 34 -8.69 8.87 -3.13
CA GLY A 34 -9.90 9.68 -3.27
C GLY A 34 -10.04 10.74 -2.19
N ASP A 35 -11.26 11.01 -1.72
CA ASP A 35 -11.53 12.08 -0.74
C ASP A 35 -11.48 11.62 0.74
N SER A 36 -11.01 10.40 1.02
CA SER A 36 -10.96 9.81 2.38
C SER A 36 -9.60 9.14 2.63
N GLY A 37 -9.28 8.83 3.88
CA GLY A 37 -7.97 8.32 4.27
C GLY A 37 -6.83 9.29 3.95
N LEU A 38 -5.81 8.78 3.26
CA LEU A 38 -4.64 9.56 2.85
C LEU A 38 -4.87 10.43 1.60
N ALA A 39 -6.04 10.31 0.97
CA ALA A 39 -6.41 11.06 -0.21
C ALA A 39 -5.39 11.00 -1.36
N LEU A 40 -4.81 9.83 -1.57
CA LEU A 40 -3.74 9.61 -2.56
C LEU A 40 -4.24 9.76 -3.99
N ASP A 41 -3.35 10.23 -4.85
CA ASP A 41 -3.58 10.35 -6.28
C ASP A 41 -3.01 9.16 -7.08
N SER A 42 -3.06 9.26 -8.41
CA SER A 42 -2.55 8.19 -9.29
C SER A 42 -1.02 8.10 -9.36
N ILE A 43 -0.30 9.17 -9.02
CA ILE A 43 1.16 9.22 -8.95
C ILE A 43 1.61 8.50 -7.68
N ASP A 44 0.97 8.79 -6.54
CA ASP A 44 1.25 8.13 -5.27
C ASP A 44 1.07 6.61 -5.38
N ALA A 45 0.02 6.17 -6.08
CA ALA A 45 -0.22 4.75 -6.35
C ALA A 45 0.96 4.07 -7.07
N LEU A 46 1.56 4.77 -8.03
CA LEU A 46 2.72 4.26 -8.77
C LEU A 46 3.95 4.19 -7.88
N GLU A 47 4.17 5.21 -7.04
CA GLU A 47 5.29 5.22 -6.09
C GLU A 47 5.18 4.09 -5.08
N ILE A 48 3.99 3.85 -4.52
CA ILE A 48 3.72 2.70 -3.63
C ILE A 48 3.97 1.39 -4.38
N GLY A 49 3.49 1.25 -5.62
CA GLY A 49 3.73 0.06 -6.44
C GLY A 49 5.21 -0.23 -6.65
N VAL A 50 6.01 0.81 -6.91
CA VAL A 50 7.48 0.72 -7.02
C VAL A 50 8.11 0.39 -5.66
N GLY A 51 7.62 0.98 -4.57
CA GLY A 51 8.06 0.69 -3.20
C GLY A 51 7.86 -0.77 -2.81
N VAL A 52 6.68 -1.32 -3.12
CA VAL A 52 6.36 -2.75 -2.93
C VAL A 52 7.29 -3.64 -3.75
N GLN A 53 7.53 -3.31 -5.02
CA GLN A 53 8.46 -4.06 -5.86
C GLN A 53 9.88 -4.06 -5.29
N LYS A 54 10.36 -2.91 -4.79
CA LYS A 54 11.69 -2.79 -4.20
C LYS A 54 11.82 -3.54 -2.87
N LYS A 55 10.80 -3.43 -2.00
CA LYS A 55 10.83 -3.99 -0.64
C LYS A 55 10.55 -5.49 -0.59
N TYR A 56 9.59 -5.96 -1.38
CA TYR A 56 9.11 -7.34 -1.34
C TYR A 56 9.44 -8.16 -2.60
N GLY A 57 10.00 -7.53 -3.65
CA GLY A 57 10.30 -8.21 -4.91
C GLY A 57 9.06 -8.52 -5.77
N ILE A 58 7.89 -7.98 -5.40
CA ILE A 58 6.60 -8.29 -6.03
C ILE A 58 6.29 -7.22 -7.09
N LYS A 59 6.09 -7.65 -8.34
CA LYS A 59 5.67 -6.74 -9.41
C LYS A 59 4.18 -6.50 -9.34
N ILE A 60 3.81 -5.22 -9.37
CA ILE A 60 2.42 -4.79 -9.35
C ILE A 60 2.17 -3.92 -10.57
N ASN A 61 1.19 -4.30 -11.38
CA ASN A 61 0.73 -3.49 -12.49
C ASN A 61 -0.41 -2.56 -12.04
N ALA A 62 -0.09 -1.33 -11.65
CA ALA A 62 -1.08 -0.32 -11.24
C ALA A 62 -2.08 0.06 -12.36
N GLU A 63 -1.75 -0.25 -13.61
CA GLU A 63 -2.62 -0.06 -14.79
C GLU A 63 -3.70 -1.14 -14.94
N ASP A 64 -3.52 -2.31 -14.32
CA ASP A 64 -4.54 -3.36 -14.32
C ASP A 64 -5.63 -3.04 -13.28
N LYS A 65 -6.88 -3.03 -13.74
CA LYS A 65 -8.06 -2.72 -12.92
C LYS A 65 -8.20 -3.67 -11.74
N SER A 66 -7.72 -4.90 -11.87
CA SER A 66 -7.73 -5.91 -10.80
C SER A 66 -6.78 -5.52 -9.68
N THR A 67 -5.62 -4.96 -10.02
CA THR A 67 -4.59 -4.54 -9.07
C THR A 67 -4.99 -3.26 -8.33
N ARG A 68 -5.81 -2.39 -8.92
CA ARG A 68 -6.36 -1.24 -8.19
C ARG A 68 -7.18 -1.64 -6.96
N ALA A 69 -7.90 -2.76 -7.01
CA ALA A 69 -8.63 -3.27 -5.85
C ALA A 69 -7.68 -3.71 -4.72
N HIS A 70 -6.51 -4.26 -5.07
CA HIS A 70 -5.48 -4.62 -4.09
C HIS A 70 -4.80 -3.41 -3.45
N PHE A 71 -4.84 -2.24 -4.10
CA PHE A 71 -4.25 -1.00 -3.58
C PHE A 71 -5.21 -0.19 -2.72
N GLN A 72 -6.51 -0.50 -2.77
CA GLN A 72 -7.56 0.31 -2.15
C GLN A 72 -7.30 0.61 -0.67
N SER A 73 -6.77 -0.34 0.09
CA SER A 73 -6.46 -0.17 1.51
C SER A 73 -5.16 -0.87 1.88
N VAL A 74 -4.57 -0.51 3.02
CA VAL A 74 -3.38 -1.20 3.54
C VAL A 74 -3.66 -2.70 3.72
N ARG A 75 -4.86 -3.06 4.20
CA ARG A 75 -5.24 -4.47 4.37
C ARG A 75 -5.25 -5.22 3.05
N SER A 76 -5.88 -4.66 2.01
CA SER A 76 -5.91 -5.29 0.69
C SER A 76 -4.49 -5.47 0.13
N LEU A 77 -3.61 -4.50 0.37
CA LEU A 77 -2.23 -4.58 -0.07
C LEU A 77 -1.44 -5.63 0.72
N ALA A 78 -1.66 -5.70 2.03
CA ALA A 78 -1.05 -6.71 2.91
C ALA A 78 -1.49 -8.13 2.52
N GLU A 79 -2.77 -8.34 2.26
CA GLU A 79 -3.30 -9.63 1.79
C GLU A 79 -2.67 -10.02 0.45
N PHE A 80 -2.54 -9.07 -0.47
CA PHE A 80 -1.89 -9.31 -1.76
C PHE A 80 -0.41 -9.68 -1.60
N VAL A 81 0.35 -8.91 -0.80
CA VAL A 81 1.78 -9.20 -0.54
C VAL A 81 1.95 -10.55 0.14
N ALA A 82 1.14 -10.85 1.15
CA ALA A 82 1.18 -12.14 1.86
C ALA A 82 0.88 -13.32 0.92
N ALA A 83 -0.11 -13.17 0.02
CA ALA A 83 -0.45 -14.20 -0.96
C ALA A 83 0.69 -14.45 -1.95
N GLN A 84 1.36 -13.39 -2.42
CA GLN A 84 2.51 -13.52 -3.33
C GLN A 84 3.73 -14.13 -2.65
N GLN A 85 3.98 -13.81 -1.38
CA GLN A 85 5.08 -14.42 -0.61
C GLN A 85 4.87 -15.90 -0.32
N GLN A 86 3.62 -16.36 -0.20
CA GLN A 86 3.31 -17.79 -0.05
C GLN A 86 3.39 -18.59 -1.36
N ALA A 87 3.27 -17.91 -2.50
CA ALA A 87 3.34 -18.52 -3.82
C ALA A 87 4.77 -18.64 -4.38
N ALA A 88 5.75 -18.02 -3.73
CA ALA A 88 7.17 -18.04 -4.07
C ALA A 88 7.94 -19.11 -3.28
#